data_AF-A0A1E7DU27-F1
#
_entry.id   AF-A0A1E7DU27-F1
#
_cell.length_a   1.000
_cell.length_b   1.000
_cell.length_c   1.000
_cell.angle_alpha   90.00
_cell.angle_beta   90.00
_cell.angle_gamma   90.00
#
_symmetry.space_group_name_H-M   'P 1'
#
loop_
_entity.id
_entity.type
_entity.pdbx_description
1 polymer ?
#
loop_
_entity_poly.entity_id
_entity_poly.type
_entity_poly.pdbx_seq_one_letter_code
_entity_poly.pdbx_strand_id
1 'polypeptide(L)'
;MQLQVTNSPFNEEQAELLNRLLPTLTESQKIWLGGFLAAAPAAVVSAAPAPAAAETANAVIQAPAAPAVSKDVTILYGSQTGNAQRLSQKAGKTLESKGFNVTVSAMSDFKPNNLKKVQNLLIVVSTHGEGDPPDNAITFHEFLHGKRAPKLDELRFSVLSLGDSSYEFFCQTGKEFDQRLEELGGERIVPRVDCDLDFDEPAAEWINSVVNGLSEASSAAAAASTPAAASAPAAAEFEYSRTNPFHAEVLESINLNGRGSNKETRHLEISLEGSGLVYKPGDSLGIYPQNDPKLVDELIAALGWNPDETITINKQGDIRSLRNALLSHYEITVLTKPLLEKIAQLTGIDELHELISDSEKVKAYIHGRDLLDVVQQFGPFGVSPQAFADVLRKMPARLYSIASSLEANPEEVHITIGAVRYNANGRDRNGVCSILCAERLEPGDTLPVYIQHNDNFKLPENPETPVIMIGPGTGVAPFRSFMQEREESGAEGNAWMFFGDQHFVTDFLYQTEWQKWLESGVLTKMDVAFSRDKAEKVYVQHRMQENSKELFEWLEQGAAVYVCGDEKNMAHDVHNTLIDIVEKEGSMSREQAEQYVADMQQQKRYQRDVY
;
A
#
# COMPACT_ATOMS: atom_id res chain seq x y z
N MET A 1 -11.03 -49.29 21.13
CA MET A 1 -10.61 -49.96 22.39
C MET A 1 -10.36 -48.84 23.39
N GLN A 2 -11.03 -48.83 24.54
CA GLN A 2 -10.96 -47.72 25.48
C GLN A 2 -9.72 -47.89 26.37
N LEU A 3 -8.87 -46.88 26.42
CA LEU A 3 -7.69 -46.84 27.28
C LEU A 3 -8.15 -46.70 28.73
N GLN A 4 -7.60 -47.53 29.61
CA GLN A 4 -7.76 -47.46 31.05
C GLN A 4 -6.36 -47.37 31.67
N VAL A 5 -6.28 -46.82 32.87
CA VAL A 5 -5.01 -46.76 33.62
C VAL A 5 -4.43 -48.16 33.85
N THR A 6 -5.27 -49.19 33.88
CA THR A 6 -4.87 -50.60 34.05
C THR A 6 -4.37 -51.28 32.77
N ASN A 7 -4.64 -50.71 31.58
CA ASN A 7 -4.30 -51.33 30.29
C ASN A 7 -3.43 -50.44 29.39
N SER A 8 -2.94 -49.31 29.90
CA SER A 8 -2.12 -48.34 29.18
C SER A 8 -1.12 -47.65 30.13
N PRO A 9 -0.03 -47.04 29.63
CA PRO A 9 0.95 -46.36 30.47
C PRO A 9 0.51 -44.94 30.90
N PHE A 10 -0.72 -44.54 30.60
CA PHE A 10 -1.24 -43.19 30.84
C PHE A 10 -1.91 -43.10 32.21
N ASN A 11 -1.78 -41.94 32.87
CA ASN A 11 -2.55 -41.65 34.08
C ASN A 11 -4.04 -41.43 33.73
N GLU A 12 -4.89 -41.28 34.75
CA GLU A 12 -6.35 -41.20 34.57
C GLU A 12 -6.78 -40.06 33.64
N GLU A 13 -6.22 -38.86 33.85
CA GLU A 13 -6.50 -37.67 33.04
C GLU A 13 -6.02 -37.85 31.59
N GLN A 14 -4.81 -38.39 31.40
CA GLN A 14 -4.24 -38.65 30.07
C GLN A 14 -5.03 -39.71 29.30
N ALA A 15 -5.45 -40.79 29.97
CA ALA A 15 -6.27 -41.83 29.36
C ALA A 15 -7.64 -41.28 28.95
N GLU A 16 -8.24 -40.40 29.75
CA GLU A 16 -9.51 -39.75 29.43
C GLU A 16 -9.40 -38.82 28.21
N LEU A 17 -8.36 -38.00 28.15
CA LEU A 17 -8.09 -37.13 27.00
C LEU A 17 -7.86 -37.92 25.71
N LEU A 18 -7.07 -38.99 25.77
CA LEU A 18 -6.81 -39.84 24.61
C LEU A 18 -8.07 -40.59 24.16
N ASN A 19 -8.90 -41.06 25.08
CA ASN A 19 -10.18 -41.69 24.74
C ASN A 19 -11.18 -40.73 24.10
N ARG A 20 -11.11 -39.43 24.42
CA ARG A 20 -11.93 -38.40 23.78
C ARG A 20 -11.40 -38.01 22.40
N LEU A 21 -10.08 -37.93 22.24
CA LEU A 21 -9.44 -37.47 21.01
C LEU A 21 -9.36 -38.56 19.92
N LEU A 22 -8.91 -39.78 20.26
CA LEU A 22 -8.65 -40.82 19.26
C LEU A 22 -9.86 -41.18 18.37
N PRO A 23 -11.11 -41.16 18.86
CA PRO A 23 -12.29 -41.38 18.01
C PRO A 23 -12.61 -40.24 17.04
N THR A 24 -12.16 -39.01 17.31
CA THR A 24 -12.44 -37.84 16.44
C THR A 24 -11.45 -37.72 15.29
N LEU A 25 -10.38 -38.54 15.28
CA LEU A 25 -9.35 -38.51 14.25
C LEU A 25 -9.68 -39.42 13.08
N THR A 26 -9.40 -38.94 11.87
CA THR A 26 -9.40 -39.75 10.65
C THR A 26 -8.21 -40.71 10.63
N GLU A 27 -8.25 -41.75 9.80
CA GLU A 27 -7.13 -42.70 9.67
C GLU A 27 -5.82 -42.01 9.24
N SER A 28 -5.88 -41.07 8.29
CA SER A 28 -4.72 -40.29 7.87
C SER A 28 -4.12 -39.48 9.02
N GLN A 29 -4.96 -38.90 9.88
CA GLN A 29 -4.51 -38.16 11.06
C GLN A 29 -3.88 -39.06 12.12
N LYS A 30 -4.42 -40.27 12.34
CA LYS A 30 -3.82 -41.25 13.27
C LYS A 30 -2.45 -41.73 12.78
N ILE A 31 -2.31 -42.01 11.48
CA ILE A 31 -1.04 -42.41 10.87
C ILE A 31 0.01 -41.31 11.01
N TRP A 32 -0.38 -40.07 10.72
CA TRP A 32 0.50 -38.91 10.86
C TRP A 32 0.92 -38.69 12.32
N LEU A 33 -0.03 -38.73 13.26
CA LEU A 33 0.25 -38.57 14.70
C LEU A 33 1.17 -39.67 15.24
N GLY A 34 0.97 -40.91 14.79
CA GLY A 34 1.85 -42.03 15.11
C GLY A 34 3.29 -41.81 14.61
N GLY A 35 3.44 -41.32 13.37
CA GLY A 35 4.75 -40.98 12.80
C GLY A 35 5.43 -39.83 13.54
N PHE A 36 4.68 -38.80 13.90
CA PHE A 36 5.17 -37.65 14.67
C PHE A 36 5.68 -38.07 16.05
N LEU A 37 4.91 -38.88 16.78
CA LEU A 37 5.29 -39.38 18.11
C LEU A 37 6.49 -40.34 18.06
N ALA A 38 6.62 -41.13 16.99
CA ALA A 38 7.77 -42.01 16.78
C ALA A 38 9.05 -41.24 16.39
N ALA A 39 8.92 -40.07 15.78
CA ALA A 39 10.03 -39.21 15.36
C ALA A 39 10.50 -38.22 16.44
N ALA A 40 9.77 -38.09 17.55
CA ALA A 40 10.18 -37.22 18.65
C ALA A 40 11.43 -37.79 19.36
N PRO A 41 12.51 -37.03 19.52
CA PRO A 41 13.76 -37.54 20.10
C PRO A 41 13.55 -37.93 21.57
N ALA A 42 13.77 -39.21 21.88
CA ALA A 42 13.80 -39.70 23.25
C ALA A 42 14.99 -39.08 23.99
N ALA A 43 14.72 -38.15 24.91
CA ALA A 43 15.71 -37.66 25.85
C ALA A 43 16.14 -38.82 26.78
N VAL A 44 17.31 -39.39 26.50
CA VAL A 44 17.93 -40.45 27.30
C VAL A 44 18.44 -39.84 28.60
N VAL A 45 17.72 -40.03 29.70
CA VAL A 45 18.20 -39.70 31.04
C VAL A 45 19.01 -40.90 31.56
N SER A 46 20.34 -40.83 31.41
CA SER A 46 21.26 -41.79 32.01
C SER A 46 21.44 -41.46 33.50
N ALA A 47 20.88 -42.30 34.37
CA ALA A 47 21.15 -42.29 35.80
C ALA A 47 22.38 -43.13 36.14
N ALA A 48 23.40 -42.52 36.76
CA ALA A 48 24.45 -43.22 37.49
C ALA A 48 24.75 -42.48 38.81
N PRO A 49 25.06 -43.19 39.91
CA PRO A 49 25.03 -42.62 41.26
C PRO A 49 26.40 -42.08 41.73
N ALA A 50 26.32 -41.13 42.66
CA ALA A 50 27.43 -40.40 43.27
C ALA A 50 28.32 -41.24 44.22
N PRO A 51 29.47 -40.67 44.62
CA PRO A 51 29.78 -40.64 46.05
C PRO A 51 30.16 -39.23 46.55
N ALA A 52 30.26 -39.14 47.87
CA ALA A 52 29.98 -37.99 48.71
C ALA A 52 31.19 -37.10 49.09
N ALA A 53 30.80 -35.93 49.64
CA ALA A 53 31.45 -35.10 50.66
C ALA A 53 32.58 -34.14 50.25
N ALA A 54 32.33 -32.84 50.39
CA ALA A 54 32.93 -32.00 51.45
C ALA A 54 32.32 -30.59 51.44
N GLU A 55 32.00 -30.08 52.63
CA GLU A 55 31.53 -28.73 52.91
C GLU A 55 32.63 -27.68 52.69
N THR A 56 32.30 -26.51 52.14
CA THR A 56 32.86 -25.23 52.60
C THR A 56 32.05 -24.03 52.14
N ALA A 57 32.04 -23.02 53.01
CA ALA A 57 31.17 -21.85 53.09
C ALA A 57 31.19 -20.87 51.89
N ASN A 58 29.99 -20.37 51.58
CA ASN A 58 29.61 -19.00 51.20
C ASN A 58 30.64 -18.10 50.48
N ALA A 59 30.38 -17.86 49.19
CA ALA A 59 30.41 -16.52 48.59
C ALA A 59 29.49 -16.48 47.38
N VAL A 60 28.26 -15.99 47.56
CA VAL A 60 27.36 -15.69 46.43
C VAL A 60 27.79 -14.35 45.84
N ILE A 61 28.51 -14.39 44.73
CA ILE A 61 28.62 -13.25 43.82
C ILE A 61 27.38 -13.32 42.94
N GLN A 62 26.38 -12.49 43.22
CA GLN A 62 25.28 -12.23 42.28
C GLN A 62 25.88 -11.56 41.04
N ALA A 63 25.87 -12.28 39.91
CA ALA A 63 26.02 -11.67 38.61
C ALA A 63 24.84 -10.71 38.36
N PRO A 64 25.06 -9.53 37.76
CA PRO A 64 23.97 -8.59 37.51
C PRO A 64 22.96 -9.22 36.56
N ALA A 65 21.68 -9.15 36.94
CA ALA A 65 20.56 -9.55 36.09
C ALA A 65 20.58 -8.74 34.79
N ALA A 66 20.47 -9.43 33.65
CA ALA A 66 20.21 -8.77 32.37
C ALA A 66 18.91 -7.96 32.48
N PRO A 67 18.81 -6.76 31.88
CA PRO A 67 17.59 -5.96 31.94
C PRO A 67 16.42 -6.76 31.38
N ALA A 68 15.31 -6.82 32.13
CA ALA A 68 14.08 -7.41 31.64
C ALA A 68 13.61 -6.61 30.41
N VAL A 69 13.48 -7.30 29.28
CA VAL A 69 13.00 -6.72 28.02
C VAL A 69 11.56 -6.23 28.20
N SER A 70 11.30 -4.95 27.95
CA SER A 70 9.95 -4.38 28.10
C SER A 70 8.97 -5.00 27.11
N LYS A 71 7.73 -5.16 27.58
CA LYS A 71 6.57 -5.57 26.79
C LYS A 71 5.90 -4.42 26.05
N ASP A 72 6.35 -3.18 26.27
CA ASP A 72 5.81 -2.00 25.60
C ASP A 72 6.40 -1.88 24.19
N VAL A 73 5.53 -1.77 23.19
CA VAL A 73 5.89 -1.65 21.78
C VAL A 73 5.22 -0.42 21.18
N THR A 74 6.01 0.48 20.60
CA THR A 74 5.50 1.62 19.83
C THR A 74 5.59 1.30 18.35
N ILE A 75 4.49 1.43 17.62
CA ILE A 75 4.44 1.33 16.16
C ILE A 75 4.15 2.71 15.60
N LEU A 76 5.10 3.26 14.85
CA LEU A 76 4.92 4.52 14.12
C LEU A 76 4.74 4.25 12.64
N TYR A 77 3.78 4.94 12.03
CA TYR A 77 3.54 4.82 10.60
C TYR A 77 3.65 6.13 9.84
N GLY A 78 4.19 6.03 8.64
CA GLY A 78 4.15 7.05 7.60
C GLY A 78 3.42 6.50 6.39
N SER A 79 2.31 7.11 5.99
CA SER A 79 1.44 6.57 4.94
C SER A 79 0.76 7.68 4.14
N GLN A 80 0.89 7.61 2.81
CA GLN A 80 0.15 8.50 1.91
C GLN A 80 -1.29 7.99 1.71
N THR A 81 -1.43 6.76 1.24
CA THR A 81 -2.72 6.14 0.83
C THR A 81 -3.29 5.15 1.86
N GLY A 82 -2.77 5.14 3.10
CA GLY A 82 -3.27 4.31 4.20
C GLY A 82 -2.75 2.86 4.28
N ASN A 83 -1.96 2.38 3.30
CA ASN A 83 -1.43 1.01 3.33
C ASN A 83 -0.56 0.72 4.57
N ALA A 84 0.39 1.61 4.86
CA ALA A 84 1.26 1.47 6.02
C ALA A 84 0.48 1.59 7.34
N GLN A 85 -0.49 2.50 7.41
CA GLN A 85 -1.39 2.64 8.57
C GLN A 85 -2.14 1.33 8.88
N ARG A 86 -2.76 0.71 7.88
CA ARG A 86 -3.50 -0.56 8.08
C ARG A 86 -2.57 -1.70 8.48
N LEU A 87 -1.37 -1.79 7.89
CA LEU A 87 -0.38 -2.78 8.30
C LEU A 87 0.08 -2.57 9.74
N SER A 88 0.27 -1.32 10.18
CA SER A 88 0.59 -1.01 11.58
C SER A 88 -0.52 -1.39 12.54
N GLN A 89 -1.78 -1.14 12.18
CA GLN A 89 -2.94 -1.57 12.97
C GLN A 89 -3.03 -3.10 13.05
N LYS A 90 -2.79 -3.80 11.94
CA LYS A 90 -2.75 -5.28 11.89
C LYS A 90 -1.61 -5.84 12.75
N ALA A 91 -0.42 -5.26 12.64
CA ALA A 91 0.74 -5.63 13.46
C ALA A 91 0.45 -5.39 14.95
N GLY A 92 -0.18 -4.26 15.29
CA GLY A 92 -0.57 -3.93 16.66
C GLY A 92 -1.55 -4.93 17.25
N LYS A 93 -2.66 -5.21 16.57
CA LYS A 93 -3.63 -6.25 16.99
C LYS A 93 -2.96 -7.63 17.17
N THR A 94 -2.03 -7.96 16.27
CA THR A 94 -1.28 -9.23 16.35
C THR A 94 -0.41 -9.28 17.60
N LEU A 95 0.34 -8.21 17.90
CA LEU A 95 1.20 -8.13 19.08
C LEU A 95 0.39 -8.08 20.40
N GLU A 96 -0.73 -7.36 20.44
CA GLU A 96 -1.66 -7.36 21.57
C GLU A 96 -2.17 -8.78 21.88
N SER A 97 -2.52 -9.56 20.85
CA SER A 97 -2.93 -10.96 21.00
C SER A 97 -1.84 -11.87 21.59
N LYS A 98 -0.57 -11.42 21.56
CA LYS A 98 0.60 -12.09 22.14
C LYS A 98 1.02 -11.52 23.49
N GLY A 99 0.25 -10.58 24.04
CA GLY A 99 0.46 -10.03 25.39
C GLY A 99 1.45 -8.86 25.49
N PHE A 100 1.71 -8.17 24.38
CA PHE A 100 2.46 -6.91 24.36
C PHE A 100 1.52 -5.72 24.61
N ASN A 101 2.05 -4.65 25.22
CA ASN A 101 1.33 -3.37 25.34
C ASN A 101 1.70 -2.52 24.11
N VAL A 102 0.76 -2.34 23.19
CA VAL A 102 1.07 -1.68 21.91
C VAL A 102 0.50 -0.27 21.85
N THR A 103 1.29 0.68 21.36
CA THR A 103 0.82 2.00 20.94
C THR A 103 1.04 2.15 19.45
N VAL A 104 -0.04 2.38 18.68
CA VAL A 104 0.04 2.65 17.23
C VAL A 104 -0.28 4.13 16.98
N SER A 105 0.59 4.84 16.27
CA SER A 105 0.43 6.28 16.00
C SER A 105 0.97 6.68 14.64
N ALA A 106 0.34 7.68 14.00
CA ALA A 106 0.99 8.37 12.89
C ALA A 106 2.26 9.06 13.40
N MET A 107 3.26 9.20 12.53
CA MET A 107 4.51 9.89 12.88
C MET A 107 4.28 11.37 13.21
N SER A 108 3.35 12.04 12.55
CA SER A 108 2.95 13.44 12.82
C SER A 108 2.38 13.66 14.23
N ASP A 109 1.72 12.63 14.77
CA ASP A 109 1.07 12.70 16.09
C ASP A 109 2.03 12.29 17.22
N PHE A 110 3.19 11.71 16.88
CA PHE A 110 4.20 11.28 17.83
C PHE A 110 5.10 12.44 18.25
N LYS A 111 5.18 12.70 19.56
CA LYS A 111 6.07 13.73 20.12
C LYS A 111 7.53 13.23 20.11
N PRO A 112 8.44 13.80 19.31
CA PRO A 112 9.79 13.23 19.13
C PRO A 112 10.64 13.19 20.42
N ASN A 113 10.38 14.09 21.37
CA ASN A 113 11.03 14.07 22.69
C ASN A 113 10.77 12.81 23.51
N ASN A 114 9.74 12.02 23.16
CA ASN A 114 9.47 10.74 23.81
C ASN A 114 10.30 9.59 23.24
N LEU A 115 11.00 9.77 22.11
CA LEU A 115 11.74 8.69 21.43
C LEU A 115 12.77 8.02 22.35
N LYS A 116 13.47 8.79 23.19
CA LYS A 116 14.46 8.26 24.16
C LYS A 116 13.85 7.35 25.23
N LYS A 117 12.53 7.38 25.43
CA LYS A 117 11.80 6.53 26.39
C LYS A 117 11.29 5.24 25.75
N VAL A 118 11.34 5.13 24.42
CA VAL A 118 10.86 3.96 23.69
C VAL A 118 11.92 2.87 23.74
N GLN A 119 11.53 1.65 24.12
CA GLN A 119 12.43 0.49 24.15
C GLN A 119 12.24 -0.42 22.94
N ASN A 120 11.02 -0.52 22.41
CA ASN A 120 10.73 -1.28 21.19
C ASN A 120 9.98 -0.38 20.21
N LEU A 121 10.57 -0.13 19.04
CA LEU A 121 10.00 0.70 17.98
C LEU A 121 9.85 -0.10 16.69
N LEU A 122 8.64 -0.16 16.17
CA LEU A 122 8.38 -0.66 14.83
C LEU A 122 8.04 0.52 13.92
N ILE A 123 8.74 0.63 12.81
CA ILE A 123 8.45 1.62 11.77
C ILE A 123 7.75 0.89 10.62
N VAL A 124 6.59 1.39 10.20
CA VAL A 124 5.94 0.94 8.96
C VAL A 124 5.75 2.17 8.07
N VAL A 125 6.46 2.24 6.96
CA VAL A 125 6.52 3.49 6.19
C VAL A 125 6.49 3.22 4.70
N SER A 126 5.67 3.98 3.97
CA SER A 126 5.73 4.03 2.50
C SER A 126 6.74 5.07 2.03
N THR A 127 7.27 4.93 0.82
CA THR A 127 8.02 6.00 0.13
C THR A 127 7.14 6.64 -0.94
N HIS A 128 7.21 7.96 -1.11
CA HIS A 128 6.43 8.72 -2.08
C HIS A 128 7.34 9.52 -3.04
N GLY A 129 6.81 9.92 -4.20
CA GLY A 129 7.53 10.70 -5.21
C GLY A 129 8.92 10.16 -5.55
N GLU A 130 9.91 11.05 -5.42
CA GLU A 130 11.33 10.80 -5.76
C GLU A 130 12.14 10.37 -4.52
N GLY A 131 11.56 9.46 -3.71
CA GLY A 131 12.22 8.92 -2.52
C GLY A 131 11.83 9.59 -1.20
N ASP A 132 10.88 10.53 -1.25
CA ASP A 132 10.49 11.35 -0.12
C ASP A 132 9.60 10.58 0.89
N PRO A 133 9.66 10.96 2.19
CA PRO A 133 8.71 10.46 3.17
C PRO A 133 7.28 10.93 2.87
N PRO A 134 6.25 10.15 3.26
CA PRO A 134 4.86 10.59 3.21
C PRO A 134 4.63 11.83 4.06
N ASP A 135 3.59 12.61 3.75
CA ASP A 135 3.32 13.89 4.42
C ASP A 135 3.29 13.79 5.95
N ASN A 136 2.67 12.73 6.47
CA ASN A 136 2.57 12.49 7.91
C ASN A 136 3.86 11.94 8.56
N ALA A 137 4.96 11.81 7.80
CA ALA A 137 6.27 11.33 8.26
C ALA A 137 7.39 12.37 8.11
N ILE A 138 7.22 13.43 7.31
CA ILE A 138 8.24 14.44 7.01
C ILE A 138 8.89 14.99 8.29
N THR A 139 8.08 15.51 9.21
CA THR A 139 8.59 16.17 10.43
C THR A 139 9.36 15.22 11.35
N PHE A 140 8.94 13.96 11.45
CA PHE A 140 9.64 12.94 12.24
C PHE A 140 10.94 12.50 11.57
N HIS A 141 10.94 12.34 10.23
CA HIS A 141 12.12 12.05 9.43
C HIS A 141 13.18 13.15 9.57
N GLU A 142 12.79 14.42 9.41
CA GLU A 142 13.68 15.57 9.59
C GLU A 142 14.26 15.64 11.02
N PHE A 143 13.43 15.39 12.04
CA PHE A 143 13.89 15.35 13.42
C PHE A 143 14.98 14.29 13.63
N LEU A 144 14.78 13.08 13.10
CA LEU A 144 15.68 11.95 13.28
C LEU A 144 17.02 12.16 12.56
N HIS A 145 16.99 12.80 11.39
CA HIS A 145 18.18 13.18 10.61
C HIS A 145 18.83 14.49 11.09
N GLY A 146 18.12 15.28 11.90
CA GLY A 146 18.61 16.53 12.46
C GLY A 146 19.60 16.37 13.61
N LYS A 147 20.26 17.49 13.96
CA LYS A 147 21.23 17.56 15.07
C LYS A 147 20.63 17.35 16.46
N ARG A 148 19.30 17.37 16.58
CA ARG A 148 18.57 17.22 17.85
C ARG A 148 18.20 15.76 18.15
N ALA A 149 18.46 14.83 17.23
CA ALA A 149 18.18 13.42 17.44
C ALA A 149 18.97 12.87 18.65
N PRO A 150 18.30 12.22 19.61
CA PRO A 150 18.98 11.65 20.78
C PRO A 150 19.74 10.37 20.40
N LYS A 151 20.72 9.99 21.23
CA LYS A 151 21.24 8.60 21.21
C LYS A 151 20.16 7.64 21.70
N LEU A 152 20.10 6.47 21.08
CA LEU A 152 19.07 5.45 21.20
C LEU A 152 19.68 4.10 21.62
N ASP A 153 20.68 4.12 22.50
CA ASP A 153 21.46 2.95 22.91
C ASP A 153 20.62 1.82 23.57
N GLU A 154 19.42 2.15 24.07
CA GLU A 154 18.47 1.20 24.69
C GLU A 154 17.30 0.84 23.75
N LEU A 155 17.26 1.40 22.54
CA LEU A 155 16.17 1.19 21.60
C LEU A 155 16.41 -0.08 20.79
N ARG A 156 15.38 -0.91 20.68
CA ARG A 156 15.32 -1.99 19.70
C ARG A 156 14.31 -1.64 18.64
N PHE A 157 14.61 -1.93 17.37
CA PHE A 157 13.73 -1.55 16.29
C PHE A 157 13.64 -2.54 15.14
N SER A 158 12.61 -2.42 14.31
CA SER A 158 12.56 -3.03 12.98
C SER A 158 11.72 -2.18 12.06
N VAL A 159 12.01 -2.25 10.76
CA VAL A 159 11.36 -1.42 9.73
C VAL A 159 10.69 -2.31 8.68
N LEU A 160 9.42 -2.06 8.42
CA LEU A 160 8.70 -2.54 7.25
C LEU A 160 8.55 -1.38 6.28
N SER A 161 9.21 -1.47 5.13
CA SER A 161 9.17 -0.44 4.09
C SER A 161 8.22 -0.86 2.98
N LEU A 162 7.39 0.07 2.50
CA LEU A 162 6.52 -0.12 1.35
C LEU A 162 6.99 0.79 0.21
N GLY A 163 7.13 0.24 -0.99
CA GLY A 163 7.48 1.00 -2.18
C GLY A 163 7.03 0.32 -3.46
N ASP A 164 7.47 0.85 -4.59
CA ASP A 164 7.27 0.26 -5.92
C ASP A 164 8.63 0.18 -6.62
N SER A 165 9.03 -1.03 -7.03
CA SER A 165 10.34 -1.25 -7.64
C SER A 165 10.48 -0.63 -9.03
N SER A 166 9.39 -0.09 -9.61
CA SER A 166 9.47 0.71 -10.83
C SER A 166 10.02 2.12 -10.62
N TYR A 167 10.09 2.58 -9.37
CA TYR A 167 10.68 3.88 -9.02
C TYR A 167 12.17 3.73 -8.71
N GLU A 168 12.94 4.79 -8.99
CA GLU A 168 14.38 4.83 -8.75
C GLU A 168 14.72 4.63 -7.27
N PHE A 169 13.98 5.31 -6.39
CA PHE A 169 14.20 5.33 -4.95
C PHE A 169 13.31 4.29 -4.22
N PHE A 170 13.31 3.04 -4.71
CA PHE A 170 12.52 1.96 -4.11
C PHE A 170 12.77 1.80 -2.61
N CYS A 171 11.72 1.96 -1.78
CA CYS A 171 11.78 1.84 -0.31
C CYS A 171 12.78 2.78 0.37
N GLN A 172 13.13 3.91 -0.25
CA GLN A 172 14.19 4.81 0.24
C GLN A 172 13.92 5.33 1.65
N THR A 173 12.72 5.80 1.95
CA THR A 173 12.35 6.29 3.28
C THR A 173 12.54 5.24 4.37
N GLY A 174 12.16 3.99 4.10
CA GLY A 174 12.36 2.89 5.06
C GLY A 174 13.82 2.53 5.25
N LYS A 175 14.62 2.59 4.18
CA LYS A 175 16.09 2.41 4.24
C LYS A 175 16.74 3.49 5.11
N GLU A 176 16.32 4.74 4.94
CA GLU A 176 16.82 5.87 5.72
C GLU A 176 16.47 5.75 7.20
N PHE A 177 15.22 5.42 7.55
CA PHE A 177 14.85 5.17 8.95
C PHE A 177 15.66 4.02 9.55
N ASP A 178 15.79 2.90 8.84
CA ASP A 178 16.51 1.73 9.33
C ASP A 178 17.99 2.03 9.57
N GLN A 179 18.66 2.67 8.61
CA GLN A 179 20.06 3.07 8.76
C GLN A 179 20.21 4.08 9.90
N ARG A 180 19.33 5.09 9.95
CA ARG A 180 19.47 6.18 10.91
C ARG A 180 19.24 5.73 12.35
N LEU A 181 18.30 4.81 12.59
CA LEU A 181 18.05 4.26 13.92
C LEU A 181 19.27 3.46 14.44
N GLU A 182 19.94 2.72 13.57
CA GLU A 182 21.21 2.04 13.90
C GLU A 182 22.34 3.04 14.20
N GLU A 183 22.52 4.06 13.36
CA GLU A 183 23.53 5.11 13.58
C GLU A 183 23.36 5.84 14.92
N LEU A 184 22.13 5.96 15.39
CA LEU A 184 21.79 6.57 16.68
C LEU A 184 21.99 5.61 17.87
N GLY A 185 22.33 4.34 17.64
CA GLY A 185 22.63 3.34 18.67
C GLY A 185 21.56 2.26 18.86
N GLY A 186 20.49 2.27 18.05
CA GLY A 186 19.43 1.27 18.16
C GLY A 186 19.87 -0.12 17.67
N GLU A 187 19.29 -1.16 18.25
CA GLU A 187 19.53 -2.57 17.90
C GLU A 187 18.38 -3.13 17.04
N ARG A 188 18.68 -3.77 15.90
CA ARG A 188 17.64 -4.38 15.07
C ARG A 188 17.07 -5.66 15.72
N ILE A 189 15.75 -5.73 15.87
CA ILE A 189 15.02 -6.92 16.32
C ILE A 189 15.05 -7.99 15.22
N VAL A 190 14.67 -7.60 14.00
CA VAL A 190 14.78 -8.38 12.77
C VAL A 190 15.18 -7.44 11.63
N PRO A 191 15.83 -7.96 10.56
CA PRO A 191 16.19 -7.15 9.41
C PRO A 191 14.99 -6.42 8.79
N ARG A 192 15.25 -5.24 8.21
CA ARG A 192 14.26 -4.50 7.42
C ARG A 192 13.74 -5.37 6.28
N VAL A 193 12.45 -5.25 6.00
CA VAL A 193 11.80 -5.86 4.83
C VAL A 193 11.33 -4.75 3.90
N ASP A 194 11.79 -4.78 2.65
CA ASP A 194 11.41 -3.86 1.58
C ASP A 194 10.33 -4.53 0.72
N CYS A 195 9.09 -4.05 0.81
CA CYS A 195 7.94 -4.60 0.10
C CYS A 195 7.66 -3.84 -1.20
N ASP A 196 7.40 -4.58 -2.28
CA ASP A 196 6.85 -4.04 -3.53
C ASP A 196 5.31 -3.95 -3.44
N LEU A 197 4.63 -3.63 -4.54
CA LEU A 197 3.18 -3.47 -4.58
C LEU A 197 2.40 -4.69 -4.09
N ASP A 198 2.94 -5.91 -4.17
CA ASP A 198 2.39 -7.17 -3.66
C ASP A 198 2.82 -7.48 -2.20
N PHE A 199 2.80 -6.45 -1.36
CA PHE A 199 3.34 -6.46 0.01
C PHE A 199 2.67 -7.42 1.01
N ASP A 200 1.47 -7.95 0.75
CA ASP A 200 0.65 -8.64 1.75
C ASP A 200 1.36 -9.83 2.42
N GLU A 201 2.05 -10.63 1.62
CA GLU A 201 2.80 -11.82 2.04
C GLU A 201 4.10 -11.45 2.79
N PRO A 202 5.03 -10.65 2.22
CA PRO A 202 6.24 -10.25 2.94
C PRO A 202 5.94 -9.44 4.21
N ALA A 203 4.87 -8.63 4.23
CA ALA A 203 4.44 -7.94 5.44
C ALA A 203 3.97 -8.91 6.53
N ALA A 204 3.22 -9.96 6.17
CA ALA A 204 2.80 -10.99 7.13
C ALA A 204 4.00 -11.78 7.69
N GLU A 205 4.97 -12.12 6.83
CA GLU A 205 6.21 -12.78 7.24
C GLU A 205 7.03 -11.89 8.19
N TRP A 206 7.12 -10.58 7.91
CA TRP A 206 7.78 -9.62 8.79
C TRP A 206 7.08 -9.51 10.15
N ILE A 207 5.75 -9.38 10.19
CA ILE A 207 4.98 -9.32 11.45
C ILE A 207 5.28 -10.57 12.31
N ASN A 208 5.25 -11.76 11.70
CA ASN A 208 5.54 -13.01 12.40
C ASN A 208 6.98 -13.04 12.93
N SER A 209 7.94 -12.56 12.14
CA SER A 209 9.36 -12.50 12.53
C SER A 209 9.58 -11.54 13.69
N VAL A 210 8.94 -10.37 13.67
CA VAL A 210 8.98 -9.39 14.77
C VAL A 210 8.38 -9.97 16.05
N VAL A 211 7.23 -10.63 15.97
CA VAL A 211 6.60 -11.29 17.12
C VAL A 211 7.56 -12.30 17.75
N ASN A 212 8.24 -13.11 16.93
CA ASN A 212 9.21 -14.08 17.41
C ASN A 212 10.43 -13.39 18.04
N GLY A 213 11.04 -12.39 17.37
CA GLY A 213 12.21 -11.67 17.89
C GLY A 213 11.95 -10.91 19.19
N LEU A 214 10.76 -10.33 19.35
CA LEU A 214 10.33 -9.71 20.61
C LEU A 214 10.13 -10.76 21.72
N SER A 215 9.60 -11.94 21.37
CA SER A 215 9.31 -13.03 22.31
C SER A 215 10.56 -13.76 22.78
N GLU A 216 11.53 -14.03 21.91
CA GLU A 216 12.80 -14.67 22.26
C GLU A 216 13.56 -13.83 23.28
N ALA A 217 13.59 -12.52 23.09
CA ALA A 217 14.19 -11.59 24.02
C ALA A 217 13.43 -11.48 25.36
N SER A 218 12.11 -11.70 25.36
CA SER A 218 11.29 -11.76 26.58
C SER A 218 11.42 -13.11 27.32
N SER A 219 11.64 -14.20 26.59
CA SER A 219 11.73 -15.56 27.12
C SER A 219 13.01 -15.84 27.92
N ALA A 220 14.07 -15.05 27.71
CA ALA A 220 15.26 -15.06 28.58
C ALA A 220 14.99 -14.49 29.99
N ALA A 221 13.83 -13.84 30.23
CA ALA A 221 13.51 -13.16 31.49
C ALA A 221 12.23 -13.67 32.19
N ALA A 222 11.51 -14.68 31.66
CA ALA A 222 10.21 -15.08 32.21
C ALA A 222 9.93 -16.60 32.14
N ALA A 223 10.68 -17.39 32.90
CA ALA A 223 10.21 -18.72 33.32
C ALA A 223 9.25 -18.58 34.50
N ALA A 224 7.98 -18.25 34.23
CA ALA A 224 6.79 -18.61 35.03
C ALA A 224 5.57 -17.80 34.58
N SER A 225 4.72 -18.36 33.73
CA SER A 225 3.25 -18.29 33.87
C SER A 225 2.54 -19.18 32.85
N THR A 226 1.51 -19.83 33.34
CA THR A 226 0.57 -20.78 32.71
C THR A 226 -0.06 -20.26 31.41
N PRO A 227 -0.34 -21.14 30.42
CA PRO A 227 -0.99 -20.73 29.18
C PRO A 227 -2.47 -20.43 29.42
N ALA A 228 -2.90 -19.25 28.95
CA ALA A 228 -4.31 -18.91 28.79
C ALA A 228 -4.89 -19.69 27.59
N ALA A 229 -6.12 -20.17 27.75
CA ALA A 229 -6.84 -20.96 26.76
C ALA A 229 -7.01 -20.19 25.44
N ALA A 230 -6.68 -20.85 24.33
CA ALA A 230 -6.94 -20.36 22.99
C ALA A 230 -8.46 -20.30 22.75
N SER A 231 -8.97 -19.10 22.47
CA SER A 231 -10.29 -18.93 21.89
C SER A 231 -10.30 -19.53 20.48
N ALA A 232 -11.38 -20.25 20.17
CA ALA A 232 -11.67 -20.71 18.83
C ALA A 232 -11.73 -19.51 17.85
N PRO A 233 -11.32 -19.66 16.59
CA PRO A 233 -11.54 -18.62 15.59
C PRO A 233 -13.04 -18.37 15.50
N ALA A 234 -13.45 -17.12 15.72
CA ALA A 234 -14.77 -16.66 15.34
C ALA A 234 -14.96 -16.94 13.84
N ALA A 235 -16.17 -17.35 13.45
CA ALA A 235 -16.51 -17.49 12.05
C ALA A 235 -16.16 -16.18 11.34
N ALA A 236 -15.20 -16.24 10.41
CA ALA A 236 -14.79 -15.08 9.65
C ALA A 236 -16.01 -14.61 8.84
N GLU A 237 -16.49 -13.40 9.12
CA GLU A 237 -17.29 -12.67 8.15
C GLU A 237 -16.43 -12.57 6.87
N PHE A 238 -16.98 -13.02 5.75
CA PHE A 238 -16.30 -13.00 4.46
C PHE A 238 -16.21 -11.55 4.00
N GLU A 239 -15.16 -10.84 4.39
CA GLU A 239 -14.92 -9.46 3.96
C GLU A 239 -14.09 -9.46 2.67
N TYR A 240 -14.60 -8.81 1.63
CA TYR A 240 -13.83 -8.58 0.41
C TYR A 240 -12.66 -7.65 0.71
N SER A 241 -11.51 -7.97 0.15
CA SER A 241 -10.27 -7.26 0.44
C SER A 241 -9.33 -7.34 -0.74
N ARG A 242 -8.18 -6.69 -0.62
CA ARG A 242 -7.11 -6.76 -1.62
C ARG A 242 -6.72 -8.20 -1.98
N THR A 243 -6.61 -9.10 -1.00
CA THR A 243 -6.25 -10.51 -1.24
C THR A 243 -7.44 -11.41 -1.55
N ASN A 244 -8.66 -10.87 -1.53
CA ASN A 244 -9.92 -11.56 -1.85
C ASN A 244 -10.89 -10.54 -2.49
N PRO A 245 -10.65 -10.12 -3.74
CA PRO A 245 -11.42 -9.05 -4.37
C PRO A 245 -12.86 -9.49 -4.72
N PHE A 246 -13.78 -8.54 -4.72
CA PHE A 246 -15.14 -8.75 -5.19
C PHE A 246 -15.17 -8.72 -6.73
N HIS A 247 -15.87 -9.66 -7.36
CA HIS A 247 -16.07 -9.63 -8.82
C HIS A 247 -17.29 -8.78 -9.15
N ALA A 248 -17.06 -7.50 -9.44
CA ALA A 248 -18.07 -6.50 -9.67
C ALA A 248 -18.44 -6.40 -11.16
N GLU A 249 -19.73 -6.28 -11.46
CA GLU A 249 -20.24 -6.06 -12.81
C GLU A 249 -20.03 -4.62 -13.26
N VAL A 250 -19.58 -4.42 -14.50
CA VAL A 250 -19.55 -3.11 -15.15
C VAL A 250 -20.96 -2.77 -15.62
N LEU A 251 -21.53 -1.71 -15.08
CA LEU A 251 -22.88 -1.24 -15.42
C LEU A 251 -22.86 -0.33 -16.64
N GLU A 252 -21.91 0.61 -16.68
CA GLU A 252 -21.82 1.61 -17.74
C GLU A 252 -20.36 2.03 -18.01
N SER A 253 -20.07 2.39 -19.26
CA SER A 253 -18.77 2.93 -19.70
C SER A 253 -18.97 4.04 -20.74
N ILE A 254 -18.88 5.29 -20.30
CA ILE A 254 -19.11 6.48 -21.13
C ILE A 254 -17.78 7.18 -21.45
N ASN A 255 -17.54 7.52 -22.72
CA ASN A 255 -16.47 8.45 -23.06
C ASN A 255 -16.91 9.89 -22.76
N LEU A 256 -16.24 10.54 -21.82
CA LEU A 256 -16.50 11.91 -21.39
C LEU A 256 -15.94 12.95 -22.36
N ASN A 257 -15.02 12.55 -23.25
CA ASN A 257 -14.45 13.48 -24.21
C ASN A 257 -15.37 13.67 -25.42
N GLY A 258 -15.45 14.93 -25.88
CA GLY A 258 -16.16 15.31 -27.09
C GLY A 258 -15.49 14.78 -28.36
N ARG A 259 -16.28 14.69 -29.43
CA ARG A 259 -15.82 14.21 -30.74
C ARG A 259 -14.61 15.02 -31.22
N GLY A 260 -13.53 14.31 -31.58
CA GLY A 260 -12.31 14.92 -32.09
C GLY A 260 -11.26 15.24 -31.02
N SER A 261 -11.53 14.94 -29.74
CA SER A 261 -10.47 14.94 -28.72
C SER A 261 -9.34 13.97 -29.11
N ASN A 262 -8.11 14.34 -28.75
CA ASN A 262 -6.94 13.45 -28.76
C ASN A 262 -6.81 12.62 -27.47
N LYS A 263 -7.73 12.80 -26.51
CA LYS A 263 -7.83 12.05 -25.26
C LYS A 263 -9.03 11.12 -25.30
N GLU A 264 -9.01 10.16 -24.40
CA GLU A 264 -10.17 9.35 -24.07
C GLU A 264 -10.18 9.14 -22.56
N THR A 265 -11.16 9.76 -21.91
CA THR A 265 -11.41 9.69 -20.49
C THR A 265 -12.77 9.04 -20.31
N ARG A 266 -12.80 7.90 -19.64
CA ARG A 266 -13.99 7.10 -19.43
C ARG A 266 -14.55 7.33 -18.04
N HIS A 267 -15.86 7.51 -17.95
CA HIS A 267 -16.63 7.31 -16.74
C HIS A 267 -17.09 5.85 -16.72
N LEU A 268 -16.77 5.12 -15.66
CA LEU A 268 -17.23 3.76 -15.45
C LEU A 268 -18.09 3.70 -14.20
N GLU A 269 -19.22 3.01 -14.31
CA GLU A 269 -20.10 2.65 -13.20
C GLU A 269 -19.98 1.14 -12.95
N ILE A 270 -19.78 0.76 -11.69
CA ILE A 270 -19.48 -0.62 -11.29
C ILE A 270 -20.42 -1.00 -10.15
N SER A 271 -21.12 -2.14 -10.29
CA SER A 271 -22.04 -2.63 -9.28
C SER A 271 -21.31 -3.17 -8.05
N LEU A 272 -21.76 -2.73 -6.88
CA LEU A 272 -21.41 -3.26 -5.56
C LEU A 272 -22.55 -4.08 -4.95
N GLU A 273 -23.62 -4.35 -5.70
CA GLU A 273 -24.78 -5.11 -5.21
C GLU A 273 -24.35 -6.46 -4.62
N GLY A 274 -24.86 -6.76 -3.42
CA GLY A 274 -24.57 -8.02 -2.72
C GLY A 274 -23.14 -8.16 -2.16
N SER A 275 -22.25 -7.19 -2.40
CA SER A 275 -20.86 -7.25 -1.92
C SER A 275 -20.71 -6.89 -0.44
N GLY A 276 -21.60 -6.02 0.08
CA GLY A 276 -21.44 -5.40 1.39
C GLY A 276 -20.25 -4.43 1.49
N LEU A 277 -19.59 -4.12 0.36
CA LEU A 277 -18.52 -3.12 0.32
C LEU A 277 -19.09 -1.73 0.61
N VAL A 278 -18.38 -1.01 1.47
CA VAL A 278 -18.68 0.37 1.82
C VAL A 278 -17.48 1.24 1.51
N TYR A 279 -17.72 2.47 1.07
CA TYR A 279 -16.67 3.45 0.82
C TYR A 279 -17.18 4.84 1.18
N LYS A 280 -16.24 5.79 1.31
CA LYS A 280 -16.54 7.22 1.49
C LYS A 280 -15.91 8.04 0.37
N PRO A 281 -16.44 9.24 0.07
CA PRO A 281 -15.78 10.18 -0.83
C PRO A 281 -14.29 10.33 -0.50
N GLY A 282 -13.46 10.33 -1.54
CA GLY A 282 -11.99 10.36 -1.42
C GLY A 282 -11.31 9.02 -1.13
N ASP A 283 -12.06 7.92 -1.00
CA ASP A 283 -11.48 6.57 -1.10
C ASP A 283 -11.12 6.23 -2.55
N SER A 284 -10.37 5.14 -2.76
CA SER A 284 -10.02 4.64 -4.09
C SER A 284 -10.60 3.25 -4.34
N LEU A 285 -10.91 2.95 -5.58
CA LEU A 285 -11.23 1.60 -6.04
C LEU A 285 -9.95 0.94 -6.58
N GLY A 286 -9.57 -0.20 -6.02
CA GLY A 286 -8.51 -1.03 -6.57
C GLY A 286 -9.07 -2.04 -7.55
N ILE A 287 -8.54 -2.08 -8.77
CA ILE A 287 -8.93 -3.01 -9.83
C ILE A 287 -7.76 -3.92 -10.15
N TYR A 288 -7.95 -5.24 -10.15
CA TYR A 288 -6.95 -6.18 -10.67
C TYR A 288 -7.15 -6.37 -12.18
N PRO A 289 -6.23 -5.86 -13.02
CA PRO A 289 -6.44 -5.91 -14.46
C PRO A 289 -5.94 -7.24 -15.05
N GLN A 290 -6.22 -7.42 -16.34
CA GLN A 290 -5.65 -8.46 -17.17
C GLN A 290 -4.76 -7.84 -18.24
N ASN A 291 -3.62 -8.47 -18.52
CA ASN A 291 -2.75 -8.12 -19.64
C ASN A 291 -3.49 -8.19 -20.97
N ASP A 292 -2.95 -7.53 -21.99
CA ASP A 292 -3.45 -7.67 -23.36
C ASP A 292 -3.21 -9.12 -23.84
N PRO A 293 -4.26 -9.89 -24.22
CA PRO A 293 -4.10 -11.23 -24.74
C PRO A 293 -3.11 -11.30 -25.91
N LYS A 294 -3.06 -10.27 -26.75
CA LYS A 294 -2.13 -10.20 -27.87
C LYS A 294 -0.68 -10.14 -27.38
N LEU A 295 -0.40 -9.30 -26.39
CA LEU A 295 0.95 -9.20 -25.81
C LEU A 295 1.37 -10.53 -25.16
N VAL A 296 0.45 -11.19 -24.45
CA VAL A 296 0.69 -12.50 -23.83
C VAL A 296 1.02 -13.55 -24.90
N ASP A 297 0.24 -13.60 -25.98
CA ASP A 297 0.44 -14.55 -27.07
C ASP A 297 1.76 -14.29 -27.81
N GLU A 298 2.11 -13.03 -28.06
CA GLU A 298 3.39 -12.64 -28.65
C GLU A 298 4.59 -13.01 -27.76
N LEU A 299 4.47 -12.84 -26.44
CA LEU A 299 5.51 -13.21 -25.47
C LEU A 299 5.74 -14.72 -25.43
N ILE A 300 4.67 -15.52 -25.35
CA ILE A 300 4.76 -16.99 -25.34
C ILE A 300 5.36 -17.49 -26.65
N ALA A 301 4.93 -16.91 -27.79
CA ALA A 301 5.46 -17.27 -29.10
C ALA A 301 6.95 -16.94 -29.24
N ALA A 302 7.39 -15.77 -28.74
CA ALA A 302 8.80 -15.35 -28.78
C ALA A 302 9.71 -16.26 -27.94
N LEU A 303 9.19 -16.85 -26.86
CA LEU A 303 9.91 -17.81 -26.02
C LEU A 303 9.82 -19.26 -26.54
N GLY A 304 8.94 -19.53 -27.51
CA GLY A 304 8.73 -20.86 -28.07
C GLY A 304 8.07 -21.84 -27.09
N TRP A 305 7.28 -21.34 -26.14
CA TRP A 305 6.63 -22.16 -25.11
C TRP A 305 5.23 -22.60 -25.50
N ASN A 306 4.75 -23.67 -24.86
CA ASN A 306 3.38 -24.14 -25.02
C ASN A 306 2.44 -23.32 -24.11
N PRO A 307 1.44 -22.60 -24.66
CA PRO A 307 0.50 -21.80 -23.85
C PRO A 307 -0.30 -22.63 -22.83
N ASP A 308 -0.51 -23.91 -23.10
CA ASP A 308 -1.28 -24.84 -22.26
C ASP A 308 -0.42 -25.55 -21.19
N GLU A 309 0.90 -25.33 -21.20
CA GLU A 309 1.78 -25.88 -20.16
C GLU A 309 1.38 -25.31 -18.79
N THR A 310 1.32 -26.18 -17.78
CA THR A 310 0.87 -25.79 -16.45
C THR A 310 2.03 -25.35 -15.57
N ILE A 311 1.87 -24.21 -14.90
CA ILE A 311 2.82 -23.69 -13.90
C ILE A 311 2.14 -23.48 -12.55
N THR A 312 2.93 -23.49 -11.50
CA THR A 312 2.53 -23.13 -10.14
C THR A 312 2.63 -21.61 -9.98
N ILE A 313 1.54 -20.97 -9.52
CA ILE A 313 1.46 -19.51 -9.41
C ILE A 313 1.65 -18.97 -7.99
N ASN A 314 1.66 -19.84 -6.97
CA ASN A 314 1.86 -19.42 -5.58
C ASN A 314 2.43 -20.54 -4.68
N LYS A 315 2.82 -20.18 -3.46
CA LYS A 315 3.36 -21.13 -2.47
C LYS A 315 2.31 -22.16 -2.00
N GLN A 316 1.02 -21.89 -2.19
CA GLN A 316 -0.07 -22.80 -1.86
C GLN A 316 -0.20 -23.95 -2.87
N GLY A 317 0.49 -23.86 -4.01
CA GLY A 317 0.49 -24.89 -5.04
C GLY A 317 -0.63 -24.74 -6.05
N ASP A 318 -1.23 -23.55 -6.19
CA ASP A 318 -2.24 -23.32 -7.22
C ASP A 318 -1.61 -23.42 -8.62
N ILE A 319 -2.32 -24.12 -9.51
CA ILE A 319 -1.86 -24.39 -10.87
C ILE A 319 -2.72 -23.65 -11.88
N ARG A 320 -2.08 -23.09 -12.92
CA ARG A 320 -2.73 -22.48 -14.10
C ARG A 320 -1.94 -22.82 -15.37
N SER A 321 -2.58 -22.79 -16.52
CA SER A 321 -1.88 -22.73 -17.81
C SER A 321 -1.00 -21.48 -17.87
N LEU A 322 0.17 -21.56 -18.50
CA LEU A 322 1.11 -20.46 -18.71
C LEU A 322 0.40 -19.22 -19.27
N ARG A 323 -0.45 -19.41 -20.28
CA ARG A 323 -1.20 -18.30 -20.88
C ARG A 323 -2.06 -17.55 -19.86
N ASN A 324 -2.88 -18.26 -19.08
CA ASN A 324 -3.73 -17.64 -18.07
C ASN A 324 -2.92 -17.02 -16.91
N ALA A 325 -1.79 -17.62 -16.54
CA ALA A 325 -0.91 -17.05 -15.52
C ALA A 325 -0.31 -15.71 -15.98
N LEU A 326 0.19 -15.65 -17.22
CA LEU A 326 0.69 -14.40 -17.80
C LEU A 326 -0.43 -13.41 -18.12
N LEU A 327 -1.67 -13.87 -18.32
CA LEU A 327 -2.81 -12.98 -18.57
C LEU A 327 -3.25 -12.23 -17.32
N SER A 328 -3.33 -12.87 -16.15
CA SER A 328 -3.98 -12.28 -14.97
C SER A 328 -3.18 -12.39 -13.67
N HIS A 329 -2.07 -13.12 -13.63
CA HIS A 329 -1.32 -13.34 -12.39
C HIS A 329 0.01 -12.60 -12.34
N TYR A 330 0.68 -12.39 -13.47
CA TYR A 330 2.01 -11.78 -13.51
C TYR A 330 2.03 -10.45 -14.26
N GLU A 331 2.85 -9.51 -13.78
CA GLU A 331 3.17 -8.27 -14.47
C GLU A 331 4.17 -8.53 -15.60
N ILE A 332 3.86 -8.08 -16.82
CA ILE A 332 4.72 -8.27 -18.00
C ILE A 332 5.00 -6.97 -18.77
N THR A 333 4.39 -5.85 -18.36
CA THR A 333 4.46 -4.56 -19.05
C THR A 333 5.46 -3.60 -18.43
N VAL A 334 5.70 -3.70 -17.12
CA VAL A 334 6.65 -2.83 -16.40
C VAL A 334 7.98 -3.55 -16.21
N LEU A 335 9.04 -2.98 -16.77
CA LEU A 335 10.42 -3.41 -16.50
C LEU A 335 11.01 -2.66 -15.31
N THR A 336 11.65 -3.40 -14.42
CA THR A 336 12.37 -2.85 -13.26
C THR A 336 13.80 -3.36 -13.26
N LYS A 337 14.72 -2.60 -12.63
CA LYS A 337 16.10 -3.06 -12.47
C LYS A 337 16.19 -4.42 -11.76
N PRO A 338 15.47 -4.67 -10.64
CA PRO A 338 15.45 -5.98 -10.00
C PRO A 338 14.96 -7.11 -10.91
N LEU A 339 13.99 -6.85 -11.79
CA LEU A 339 13.52 -7.86 -12.76
C LEU A 339 14.63 -8.20 -13.77
N LEU A 340 15.30 -7.20 -14.34
CA LEU A 340 16.41 -7.44 -15.28
C LEU A 340 17.58 -8.18 -14.61
N GLU A 341 17.90 -7.86 -13.35
CA GLU A 341 18.91 -8.58 -12.57
C GLU A 341 18.56 -10.06 -12.36
N LYS A 342 17.30 -10.36 -12.00
CA LYS A 342 16.81 -11.74 -11.86
C LYS A 342 16.85 -12.49 -13.19
N ILE A 343 16.44 -11.86 -14.29
CA ILE A 343 16.49 -12.47 -15.63
C ILE A 343 17.94 -12.72 -16.04
N ALA A 344 18.86 -11.78 -15.81
CA ALA A 344 20.29 -11.95 -16.08
C ALA A 344 20.84 -13.16 -15.32
N GLN A 345 20.57 -13.25 -14.01
CA GLN A 345 21.00 -14.37 -13.18
C GLN A 345 20.40 -15.70 -13.65
N LEU A 346 19.12 -15.71 -14.03
CA LEU A 346 18.42 -16.90 -14.48
C LEU A 346 18.93 -17.41 -15.84
N THR A 347 19.32 -16.49 -16.73
CA THR A 347 19.66 -16.82 -18.13
C THR A 347 21.17 -16.90 -18.39
N GLY A 348 21.99 -16.21 -17.59
CA GLY A 348 23.44 -16.13 -17.75
C GLY A 348 23.89 -15.33 -18.99
N ILE A 349 23.05 -14.45 -19.53
CA ILE A 349 23.36 -13.70 -20.76
C ILE A 349 24.30 -12.54 -20.45
N ASP A 350 25.51 -12.58 -21.01
CA ASP A 350 26.56 -11.58 -20.79
C ASP A 350 26.13 -10.16 -21.18
N GLU A 351 25.42 -10.00 -22.30
CA GLU A 351 24.94 -8.67 -22.76
C GLU A 351 23.94 -8.05 -21.75
N LEU A 352 23.09 -8.88 -21.16
CA LEU A 352 22.15 -8.44 -20.13
C LEU A 352 22.88 -8.12 -18.82
N HIS A 353 23.91 -8.88 -18.46
CA HIS A 353 24.80 -8.57 -17.33
C HIS A 353 25.57 -7.25 -17.54
N GLU A 354 26.02 -6.96 -18.76
CA GLU A 354 26.64 -5.68 -19.09
C GLU A 354 25.64 -4.53 -18.96
N LEU A 355 24.41 -4.71 -19.45
CA LEU A 355 23.35 -3.70 -19.33
C LEU A 355 23.07 -3.33 -17.87
N ILE A 356 22.90 -4.33 -16.99
CA ILE A 356 22.55 -4.10 -15.57
C ILE A 356 23.72 -3.56 -14.73
N SER A 357 24.95 -3.63 -15.23
CA SER A 357 26.14 -3.10 -14.54
C SER A 357 26.17 -1.57 -14.48
N ASP A 358 25.38 -0.89 -15.31
CA ASP A 358 25.32 0.56 -15.42
C ASP A 358 23.88 1.05 -15.22
N SER A 359 23.64 1.70 -14.08
CA SER A 359 22.30 2.19 -13.71
C SER A 359 21.69 3.16 -14.72
N GLU A 360 22.51 3.99 -15.40
CA GLU A 360 22.00 4.93 -16.41
C GLU A 360 21.58 4.19 -17.68
N LYS A 361 22.34 3.16 -18.08
CA LYS A 361 21.92 2.30 -19.20
C LYS A 361 20.63 1.56 -18.88
N VAL A 362 20.48 1.04 -17.66
CA VAL A 362 19.23 0.40 -17.22
C VAL A 362 18.06 1.38 -17.30
N LYS A 363 18.21 2.58 -16.73
CA LYS A 363 17.17 3.62 -16.71
C LYS A 363 16.74 4.00 -18.13
N ALA A 364 17.70 4.19 -19.03
CA ALA A 364 17.43 4.47 -20.44
C ALA A 364 16.75 3.28 -21.14
N TYR A 365 17.12 2.05 -20.81
CA TYR A 365 16.60 0.84 -21.42
C TYR A 365 15.15 0.54 -21.03
N ILE A 366 14.83 0.58 -19.73
CA ILE A 366 13.49 0.25 -19.24
C ILE A 366 12.42 1.25 -19.71
N HIS A 367 12.84 2.48 -20.03
CA HIS A 367 11.92 3.53 -20.43
C HIS A 367 11.19 3.19 -21.75
N GLY A 368 9.88 2.94 -21.64
CA GLY A 368 9.03 2.62 -22.78
C GLY A 368 9.24 1.21 -23.36
N ARG A 369 9.79 0.28 -22.58
CA ARG A 369 9.93 -1.14 -22.93
C ARG A 369 9.15 -2.03 -21.96
N ASP A 370 8.73 -3.18 -22.46
CA ASP A 370 8.09 -4.26 -21.72
C ASP A 370 8.89 -5.57 -21.82
N LEU A 371 8.40 -6.63 -21.19
CA LEU A 371 9.07 -7.93 -21.14
C LEU A 371 9.24 -8.56 -22.52
N LEU A 372 8.34 -8.28 -23.48
CA LEU A 372 8.47 -8.78 -24.84
C LEU A 372 9.70 -8.15 -25.54
N ASP A 373 10.04 -6.89 -25.26
CA ASP A 373 11.26 -6.29 -25.83
C ASP A 373 12.54 -6.96 -25.29
N VAL A 374 12.55 -7.31 -24.00
CA VAL A 374 13.67 -8.05 -23.38
C VAL A 374 13.83 -9.41 -24.05
N VAL A 375 12.72 -10.13 -24.23
CA VAL A 375 12.71 -11.45 -24.88
C VAL A 375 13.12 -11.36 -26.34
N GLN A 376 12.65 -10.36 -27.09
CA GLN A 376 13.00 -10.20 -28.50
C GLN A 376 14.48 -9.82 -28.69
N GLN A 377 15.07 -9.10 -27.74
CA GLN A 377 16.46 -8.68 -27.82
C GLN A 377 17.44 -9.76 -27.32
N PHE A 378 17.18 -10.31 -26.15
CA PHE A 378 18.11 -11.22 -25.46
C PHE A 378 17.70 -12.69 -25.53
N GLY A 379 16.46 -12.97 -25.92
CA GLY A 379 15.95 -14.32 -26.03
C GLY A 379 16.30 -15.02 -27.35
N PRO A 380 15.82 -16.27 -27.52
CA PRO A 380 15.04 -17.04 -26.56
C PRO A 380 15.88 -17.48 -25.34
N PHE A 381 15.24 -17.60 -24.18
CA PHE A 381 15.90 -18.05 -22.97
C PHE A 381 15.89 -19.57 -22.89
N GLY A 382 17.03 -20.18 -22.54
CA GLY A 382 17.15 -21.64 -22.34
C GLY A 382 16.53 -22.16 -21.03
N VAL A 383 15.45 -21.54 -20.56
CA VAL A 383 14.86 -21.73 -19.21
C VAL A 383 13.43 -22.25 -19.32
N SER A 384 12.95 -22.91 -18.26
CA SER A 384 11.57 -23.41 -18.23
C SER A 384 10.55 -22.29 -17.98
N PRO A 385 9.29 -22.44 -18.40
CA PRO A 385 8.23 -21.48 -18.08
C PRO A 385 8.06 -21.22 -16.59
N GLN A 386 8.20 -22.27 -15.75
CA GLN A 386 8.13 -22.13 -14.29
C GLN A 386 9.25 -21.23 -13.76
N ALA A 387 10.51 -21.50 -14.14
CA ALA A 387 11.64 -20.74 -13.63
C ALA A 387 11.58 -19.25 -14.04
N PHE A 388 11.02 -18.97 -15.22
CA PHE A 388 10.77 -17.60 -15.67
C PHE A 388 9.61 -16.95 -14.91
N ALA A 389 8.51 -17.67 -14.68
CA ALA A 389 7.39 -17.16 -13.88
C ALA A 389 7.82 -16.83 -12.44
N ASP A 390 8.74 -17.60 -11.85
CA ASP A 390 9.24 -17.39 -10.50
C ASP A 390 10.01 -16.07 -10.31
N VAL A 391 10.51 -15.44 -11.38
CA VAL A 391 11.19 -14.14 -11.30
C VAL A 391 10.26 -12.95 -11.51
N LEU A 392 9.05 -13.17 -12.02
CA LEU A 392 8.06 -12.12 -12.25
C LEU A 392 7.37 -11.73 -10.94
N ARG A 393 7.01 -10.44 -10.82
CA ARG A 393 6.14 -9.99 -9.73
C ARG A 393 4.67 -10.32 -10.04
N LYS A 394 3.86 -10.47 -9.00
CA LYS A 394 2.40 -10.63 -9.15
C LYS A 394 1.80 -9.37 -9.76
N MET A 395 0.69 -9.53 -10.49
CA MET A 395 -0.06 -8.43 -11.09
C MET A 395 -0.55 -7.47 -9.99
N PRO A 396 -0.08 -6.21 -9.95
CA PRO A 396 -0.58 -5.25 -8.98
C PRO A 396 -1.98 -4.77 -9.37
N ALA A 397 -2.80 -4.45 -8.37
CA ALA A 397 -4.03 -3.71 -8.60
C ALA A 397 -3.72 -2.25 -8.99
N ARG A 398 -4.57 -1.67 -9.83
CA ARG A 398 -4.54 -0.23 -10.14
C ARG A 398 -5.58 0.50 -9.31
N LEU A 399 -5.15 1.53 -8.60
CA LEU A 399 -6.04 2.38 -7.80
C LEU A 399 -6.59 3.52 -8.65
N TYR A 400 -7.88 3.79 -8.51
CA TYR A 400 -8.58 4.94 -9.09
C TYR A 400 -9.35 5.67 -8.01
N SER A 401 -9.19 7.00 -7.90
CA SER A 401 -9.99 7.81 -6.99
C SER A 401 -11.47 7.67 -7.34
N ILE A 402 -12.29 7.35 -6.34
CA ILE A 402 -13.73 7.12 -6.54
C ILE A 402 -14.39 8.45 -6.89
N ALA A 403 -15.23 8.42 -7.92
CA ALA A 403 -15.92 9.57 -8.50
C ALA A 403 -17.41 9.65 -8.14
N SER A 404 -17.87 8.83 -7.20
CA SER A 404 -19.23 8.82 -6.67
C SER A 404 -19.26 8.94 -5.15
N SER A 405 -20.37 9.46 -4.61
CA SER A 405 -20.76 9.24 -3.21
C SER A 405 -21.63 7.98 -3.14
N LEU A 406 -21.45 7.19 -2.08
CA LEU A 406 -22.29 6.03 -1.80
C LEU A 406 -23.70 6.45 -1.33
N GLU A 407 -23.85 7.64 -0.74
CA GLU A 407 -25.16 8.19 -0.38
C GLU A 407 -25.96 8.55 -1.64
N ALA A 408 -25.30 9.12 -2.64
CA ALA A 408 -25.92 9.48 -3.92
C ALA A 408 -26.16 8.28 -4.85
N ASN A 409 -25.29 7.26 -4.79
CA ASN A 409 -25.35 6.08 -5.66
C ASN A 409 -25.22 4.82 -4.80
N PRO A 410 -26.30 4.40 -4.12
CA PRO A 410 -26.29 3.17 -3.35
C PRO A 410 -25.93 1.97 -4.22
N GLU A 411 -25.10 1.07 -3.69
CA GLU A 411 -24.70 -0.17 -4.37
C GLU A 411 -23.93 0.03 -5.68
N GLU A 412 -23.40 1.22 -5.95
CA GLU A 412 -22.56 1.50 -7.12
C GLU A 412 -21.28 2.20 -6.72
N VAL A 413 -20.22 2.02 -7.51
CA VAL A 413 -19.00 2.83 -7.41
C VAL A 413 -18.61 3.33 -8.79
N HIS A 414 -18.35 4.63 -8.89
CA HIS A 414 -17.99 5.28 -10.14
C HIS A 414 -16.51 5.64 -10.13
N ILE A 415 -15.86 5.58 -11.29
CA ILE A 415 -14.45 5.96 -11.46
C ILE A 415 -14.26 6.75 -12.76
N THR A 416 -13.21 7.59 -12.79
CA THR A 416 -12.85 8.37 -13.98
C THR A 416 -11.45 7.97 -14.47
N ILE A 417 -11.37 7.34 -15.64
CA ILE A 417 -10.15 6.70 -16.15
C ILE A 417 -9.68 7.38 -17.43
N GLY A 418 -8.46 7.91 -17.44
CA GLY A 418 -7.77 8.30 -18.68
C GLY A 418 -7.13 7.08 -19.36
N ALA A 419 -7.47 6.84 -20.62
CA ALA A 419 -6.87 5.77 -21.42
C ALA A 419 -5.40 6.10 -21.76
N VAL A 420 -4.47 5.23 -21.33
CA VAL A 420 -3.04 5.43 -21.54
C VAL A 420 -2.60 4.73 -22.83
N ARG A 421 -2.16 5.53 -23.80
CA ARG A 421 -1.60 5.06 -25.08
C ARG A 421 -0.36 5.88 -25.45
N TYR A 422 0.69 5.22 -25.89
CA TYR A 422 1.89 5.89 -26.38
C TYR A 422 2.65 4.99 -27.35
N ASN A 423 3.49 5.57 -28.21
CA ASN A 423 4.40 4.81 -29.05
C ASN A 423 5.81 4.89 -28.44
N ALA A 424 6.45 3.73 -28.27
CA ALA A 424 7.82 3.66 -27.77
C ALA A 424 8.55 2.45 -28.36
N ASN A 425 9.80 2.70 -28.76
CA ASN A 425 10.68 1.68 -29.37
C ASN A 425 10.03 0.98 -30.59
N GLY A 426 9.27 1.73 -31.41
CA GLY A 426 8.64 1.21 -32.62
C GLY A 426 7.40 0.35 -32.39
N ARG A 427 6.90 0.26 -31.15
CA ARG A 427 5.67 -0.46 -30.77
C ARG A 427 4.68 0.48 -30.10
N ASP A 428 3.40 0.23 -30.36
CA ASP A 428 2.32 0.86 -29.60
C ASP A 428 2.23 0.23 -28.22
N ARG A 429 2.01 1.06 -27.21
CA ARG A 429 1.98 0.71 -25.79
C ARG A 429 0.67 1.18 -25.19
N ASN A 430 0.13 0.31 -24.35
CA ASN A 430 -1.19 0.44 -23.76
C ASN A 430 -1.08 0.27 -22.25
N GLY A 431 -1.70 1.15 -21.48
CA GLY A 431 -1.84 0.95 -20.03
C GLY A 431 -2.76 -0.22 -19.75
N VAL A 432 -2.28 -1.21 -18.98
CA VAL A 432 -2.95 -2.50 -18.76
C VAL A 432 -4.41 -2.32 -18.30
N CYS A 433 -4.60 -1.64 -17.16
CA CYS A 433 -5.92 -1.43 -16.58
C CYS A 433 -6.75 -0.39 -17.34
N SER A 434 -6.13 0.71 -17.80
CA SER A 434 -6.84 1.78 -18.48
C SER A 434 -7.43 1.33 -19.82
N ILE A 435 -6.71 0.50 -20.59
CA ILE A 435 -7.17 -0.02 -21.88
C ILE A 435 -8.07 -1.22 -21.72
N LEU A 436 -7.90 -2.02 -20.65
CA LEU A 436 -8.94 -2.96 -20.24
C LEU A 436 -10.28 -2.24 -20.08
N CYS A 437 -10.32 -1.18 -19.27
CA CYS A 437 -11.53 -0.42 -18.97
C CYS A 437 -12.09 0.36 -20.17
N ALA A 438 -11.22 0.87 -21.05
CA ALA A 438 -11.66 1.73 -22.15
C ALA A 438 -12.10 0.95 -23.40
N GLU A 439 -11.52 -0.22 -23.66
CA GLU A 439 -11.68 -0.91 -24.96
C GLU A 439 -12.08 -2.39 -24.86
N ARG A 440 -11.80 -3.07 -23.75
CA ARG A 440 -11.93 -4.54 -23.66
C ARG A 440 -13.00 -5.01 -22.70
N LEU A 441 -13.66 -4.09 -21.99
CA LEU A 441 -14.82 -4.37 -21.16
C LEU A 441 -16.06 -3.78 -21.81
N GLU A 442 -17.13 -4.56 -21.78
CA GLU A 442 -18.48 -4.14 -22.12
C GLU A 442 -19.37 -4.16 -20.86
N PRO A 443 -20.44 -3.36 -20.81
CA PRO A 443 -21.47 -3.51 -19.78
C PRO A 443 -21.94 -4.96 -19.66
N GLY A 444 -21.98 -5.48 -18.43
CA GLY A 444 -22.24 -6.89 -18.11
C GLY A 444 -20.99 -7.75 -17.87
N ASP A 445 -19.80 -7.28 -18.25
CA ASP A 445 -18.54 -7.94 -17.87
C ASP A 445 -18.23 -7.72 -16.38
N THR A 446 -17.39 -8.59 -15.80
CA THR A 446 -16.98 -8.49 -14.39
C THR A 446 -15.50 -8.17 -14.21
N LEU A 447 -15.18 -7.37 -13.20
CA LEU A 447 -13.82 -7.08 -12.78
C LEU A 447 -13.60 -7.37 -11.29
N PRO A 448 -12.44 -7.94 -10.91
CA PRO A 448 -12.04 -8.05 -9.52
C PRO A 448 -11.66 -6.67 -8.93
N VAL A 449 -12.42 -6.23 -7.92
CA VAL A 449 -12.28 -4.93 -7.26
C VAL A 449 -12.21 -5.03 -5.74
N TYR A 450 -11.64 -4.01 -5.09
CA TYR A 450 -11.71 -3.81 -3.65
C TYR A 450 -11.69 -2.32 -3.29
N ILE A 451 -12.20 -1.96 -2.12
CA ILE A 451 -12.12 -0.59 -1.61
C ILE A 451 -10.79 -0.36 -0.88
N GLN A 452 -10.08 0.68 -1.31
CA GLN A 452 -8.91 1.22 -0.65
C GLN A 452 -9.33 2.47 0.13
N HIS A 453 -9.51 2.32 1.44
CA HIS A 453 -9.81 3.46 2.29
C HIS A 453 -8.62 4.42 2.42
N ASN A 454 -8.93 5.72 2.36
CA ASN A 454 -7.96 6.80 2.52
C ASN A 454 -8.44 7.84 3.55
N ASP A 455 -7.94 7.74 4.78
CA ASP A 455 -8.27 8.66 5.88
C ASP A 455 -7.61 10.05 5.73
N ASN A 456 -6.65 10.19 4.80
CA ASN A 456 -5.92 11.42 4.56
C ASN A 456 -6.52 12.30 3.46
N PHE A 457 -7.63 11.86 2.84
CA PHE A 457 -8.32 12.58 1.78
C PHE A 457 -9.84 12.49 1.99
N LYS A 458 -10.36 13.35 2.87
CA LYS A 458 -11.76 13.34 3.32
C LYS A 458 -12.31 14.75 3.47
N LEU A 459 -13.61 14.91 3.22
CA LEU A 459 -14.34 16.14 3.52
C LEU A 459 -14.22 16.48 5.03
N PRO A 460 -14.29 17.78 5.40
CA PRO A 460 -14.25 18.18 6.81
C PRO A 460 -15.45 17.61 7.57
N GLU A 461 -15.26 17.28 8.85
CA GLU A 461 -16.36 16.82 9.72
C GLU A 461 -17.45 17.88 9.91
N ASN A 462 -17.06 19.17 9.89
CA ASN A 462 -18.00 20.28 9.94
C ASN A 462 -18.48 20.64 8.51
N PRO A 463 -19.76 20.46 8.18
CA PRO A 463 -20.28 20.73 6.84
C PRO A 463 -20.24 22.22 6.45
N GLU A 464 -20.09 23.12 7.42
CA GLU A 464 -19.96 24.57 7.22
C GLU A 464 -18.54 24.99 6.82
N THR A 465 -17.55 24.12 6.97
CA THR A 465 -16.16 24.43 6.61
C THR A 465 -16.05 24.62 5.11
N PRO A 466 -15.56 25.78 4.61
CA PRO A 466 -15.40 25.99 3.18
C PRO A 466 -14.40 25.00 2.57
N VAL A 467 -14.62 24.57 1.34
CA VAL A 467 -13.74 23.64 0.63
C VAL A 467 -13.22 24.25 -0.68
N ILE A 468 -11.92 24.11 -0.93
CA ILE A 468 -11.25 24.50 -2.16
C ILE A 468 -10.69 23.24 -2.81
N MET A 469 -11.16 22.91 -4.00
CA MET A 469 -10.85 21.69 -4.73
C MET A 469 -10.08 22.04 -5.99
N ILE A 470 -8.91 21.45 -6.19
CA ILE A 470 -8.01 21.73 -7.31
C ILE A 470 -7.70 20.41 -8.02
N GLY A 471 -8.32 20.20 -9.17
CA GLY A 471 -8.31 18.90 -9.86
C GLY A 471 -8.41 19.01 -11.36
N PRO A 472 -7.30 19.25 -12.09
CA PRO A 472 -7.29 19.20 -13.55
C PRO A 472 -7.35 17.77 -14.08
N GLY A 473 -7.97 17.61 -15.26
CA GLY A 473 -8.12 16.32 -15.94
C GLY A 473 -8.83 15.28 -15.07
N THR A 474 -8.28 14.07 -14.98
CA THR A 474 -8.82 12.99 -14.16
C THR A 474 -8.75 13.28 -12.66
N GLY A 475 -7.97 14.28 -12.22
CA GLY A 475 -7.95 14.74 -10.83
C GLY A 475 -9.28 15.32 -10.35
N VAL A 476 -10.26 15.51 -11.25
CA VAL A 476 -11.63 15.88 -10.91
C VAL A 476 -12.41 14.74 -10.22
N ALA A 477 -11.97 13.49 -10.36
CA ALA A 477 -12.69 12.30 -9.90
C ALA A 477 -13.16 12.40 -8.44
N PRO A 478 -12.28 12.56 -7.43
CA PRO A 478 -12.73 12.61 -6.05
C PRO A 478 -13.59 13.86 -5.77
N PHE A 479 -13.43 14.95 -6.52
CA PHE A 479 -14.25 16.15 -6.33
C PHE A 479 -15.67 15.97 -6.83
N ARG A 480 -15.90 15.12 -7.83
CA ARG A 480 -17.26 14.68 -8.19
C ARG A 480 -17.91 13.94 -7.02
N SER A 481 -17.19 13.04 -6.35
CA SER A 481 -17.70 12.35 -5.15
C SER A 481 -17.99 13.31 -4.00
N PHE A 482 -17.15 14.33 -3.80
CA PHE A 482 -17.35 15.35 -2.77
C PHE A 482 -18.60 16.17 -3.03
N MET A 483 -18.85 16.56 -4.29
CA MET A 483 -20.03 17.33 -4.65
C MET A 483 -21.32 16.53 -4.48
N GLN A 484 -21.32 15.25 -4.87
CA GLN A 484 -22.46 14.36 -4.63
C GLN A 484 -22.74 14.21 -3.13
N GLU A 485 -21.72 13.97 -2.31
CA GLU A 485 -21.89 13.86 -0.85
C GLU A 485 -22.46 15.16 -0.25
N ARG A 486 -21.97 16.31 -0.71
CA ARG A 486 -22.43 17.61 -0.23
C ARG A 486 -23.87 17.91 -0.63
N GLU A 487 -24.28 17.47 -1.82
CA GLU A 487 -25.69 17.55 -2.28
C GLU A 487 -26.60 16.70 -1.38
N GLU A 488 -26.24 15.45 -1.11
CA GLU A 488 -27.07 14.52 -0.32
C GLU A 488 -27.09 14.87 1.18
N SER A 489 -25.95 15.27 1.75
CA SER A 489 -25.85 15.69 3.16
C SER A 489 -26.44 17.08 3.44
N GLY A 490 -26.72 17.87 2.39
CA GLY A 490 -27.21 19.24 2.51
C GLY A 490 -26.19 20.21 3.09
N ALA A 491 -24.90 20.00 2.81
CA ALA A 491 -23.82 20.84 3.35
C ALA A 491 -23.89 22.28 2.80
N GLU A 492 -23.95 23.27 3.70
CA GLU A 492 -24.13 24.69 3.34
C GLU A 492 -22.81 25.48 3.22
N GLY A 493 -21.69 24.95 3.73
CA GLY A 493 -20.39 25.61 3.65
C GLY A 493 -19.96 25.88 2.20
N ASN A 494 -19.21 26.94 1.91
CA ASN A 494 -18.90 27.27 0.52
C ASN A 494 -17.98 26.23 -0.15
N ALA A 495 -18.17 25.99 -1.46
CA ALA A 495 -17.34 25.09 -2.25
C ALA A 495 -16.79 25.78 -3.50
N TRP A 496 -15.48 25.66 -3.75
CA TRP A 496 -14.81 26.25 -4.91
C TRP A 496 -14.00 25.21 -5.67
N MET A 497 -14.28 25.05 -6.95
CA MET A 497 -13.55 24.14 -7.84
C MET A 497 -12.61 24.88 -8.81
N PHE A 498 -11.35 24.47 -8.87
CA PHE A 498 -10.39 24.83 -9.91
C PHE A 498 -10.17 23.63 -10.83
N PHE A 499 -10.77 23.68 -12.02
CA PHE A 499 -10.65 22.61 -13.03
C PHE A 499 -9.77 23.06 -14.19
N GLY A 500 -9.12 22.11 -14.87
CA GLY A 500 -8.47 22.40 -16.13
C GLY A 500 -8.27 21.17 -17.00
N ASP A 501 -8.25 21.37 -18.32
CA ASP A 501 -7.91 20.34 -19.31
C ASP A 501 -7.31 21.00 -20.58
N GLN A 502 -7.25 20.27 -21.69
CA GLN A 502 -6.69 20.76 -22.95
C GLN A 502 -7.64 21.76 -23.63
N HIS A 503 -8.88 21.33 -23.89
CA HIS A 503 -9.85 22.11 -24.65
C HIS A 503 -11.22 22.19 -23.99
N PHE A 504 -11.84 23.37 -24.01
CA PHE A 504 -13.20 23.57 -23.48
C PHE A 504 -14.24 22.68 -24.17
N VAL A 505 -14.18 22.58 -25.50
CA VAL A 505 -15.21 21.91 -26.30
C VAL A 505 -15.14 20.38 -26.17
N THR A 506 -13.95 19.82 -26.03
CA THR A 506 -13.75 18.37 -26.13
C THR A 506 -13.34 17.70 -24.83
N ASP A 507 -12.85 18.44 -23.83
CA ASP A 507 -12.22 17.84 -22.66
C ASP A 507 -12.77 18.36 -21.33
N PHE A 508 -13.89 19.08 -21.34
CA PHE A 508 -14.54 19.54 -20.11
C PHE A 508 -15.36 18.41 -19.47
N LEU A 509 -14.66 17.59 -18.68
CA LEU A 509 -15.23 16.43 -17.98
C LEU A 509 -16.39 16.83 -17.04
N TYR A 510 -17.49 16.09 -17.12
CA TYR A 510 -18.70 16.28 -16.29
C TYR A 510 -19.32 17.69 -16.35
N GLN A 511 -19.16 18.42 -17.47
CA GLN A 511 -19.59 19.82 -17.63
C GLN A 511 -21.02 20.09 -17.13
N THR A 512 -21.98 19.23 -17.47
CA THR A 512 -23.39 19.41 -17.12
C THR A 512 -23.64 19.26 -15.61
N GLU A 513 -22.91 18.38 -14.93
CA GLU A 513 -23.02 18.20 -13.48
C GLU A 513 -22.50 19.44 -12.74
N TRP A 514 -21.33 19.97 -13.15
CA TRP A 514 -20.79 21.20 -12.55
C TRP A 514 -21.74 22.39 -12.71
N GLN A 515 -22.37 22.53 -13.87
CA GLN A 515 -23.35 23.58 -14.12
C GLN A 515 -24.58 23.43 -13.20
N LYS A 516 -25.10 22.21 -13.03
CA LYS A 516 -26.21 21.94 -12.10
C LYS A 516 -25.85 22.30 -10.66
N TRP A 517 -24.63 21.97 -10.20
CA TRP A 517 -24.20 22.30 -8.84
C TRP A 517 -23.97 23.80 -8.63
N LEU A 518 -23.51 24.53 -9.67
CA LEU A 518 -23.44 25.99 -9.63
C LEU A 518 -24.83 26.64 -9.55
N GLU A 519 -25.79 26.14 -10.33
CA GLU A 519 -27.16 26.67 -10.35
C GLU A 519 -27.92 26.40 -9.04
N SER A 520 -27.72 25.24 -8.44
CA SER A 520 -28.33 24.86 -7.16
C SER A 520 -27.63 25.45 -5.93
N GLY A 521 -26.41 25.97 -6.10
CA GLY A 521 -25.62 26.56 -5.01
C GLY A 521 -24.82 25.55 -4.19
N VAL A 522 -24.88 24.24 -4.49
CA VAL A 522 -24.03 23.22 -3.86
C VAL A 522 -22.55 23.52 -4.15
N LEU A 523 -22.25 23.93 -5.39
CA LEU A 523 -20.96 24.50 -5.78
C LEU A 523 -21.07 26.02 -5.80
N THR A 524 -20.33 26.71 -4.95
CA THR A 524 -20.38 28.18 -4.87
C THR A 524 -19.68 28.82 -6.06
N LYS A 525 -18.54 28.27 -6.48
CA LYS A 525 -17.70 28.86 -7.53
C LYS A 525 -16.90 27.82 -8.29
N MET A 526 -16.66 28.08 -9.57
CA MET A 526 -15.79 27.27 -10.42
C MET A 526 -14.93 28.13 -11.33
N ASP A 527 -13.63 27.89 -11.32
CA ASP A 527 -12.67 28.50 -12.23
C ASP A 527 -12.06 27.42 -13.15
N VAL A 528 -12.00 27.71 -14.45
CA VAL A 528 -11.60 26.74 -15.48
C VAL A 528 -10.37 27.20 -16.27
N ALA A 529 -9.45 26.26 -16.54
CA ALA A 529 -8.22 26.48 -17.29
C ALA A 529 -8.09 25.52 -18.50
N PHE A 530 -8.12 26.07 -19.72
CA PHE A 530 -7.94 25.28 -20.95
C PHE A 530 -6.60 25.59 -21.60
N SER A 531 -5.68 24.64 -21.50
CA SER A 531 -4.27 24.84 -21.82
C SER A 531 -3.96 24.96 -23.32
N ARG A 532 -4.91 24.58 -24.19
CA ARG A 532 -4.71 24.51 -25.65
C ARG A 532 -5.71 25.30 -26.50
N ASP A 533 -6.61 26.06 -25.87
CA ASP A 533 -7.60 26.89 -26.59
C ASP A 533 -7.04 28.24 -27.05
N LYS A 534 -5.91 28.67 -26.49
CA LYS A 534 -5.21 29.92 -26.81
C LYS A 534 -3.73 29.67 -27.07
N ALA A 535 -3.06 30.65 -27.66
CA ALA A 535 -1.60 30.61 -27.86
C ALA A 535 -0.83 30.55 -26.53
N GLU A 536 -1.31 31.27 -25.52
CA GLU A 536 -0.79 31.20 -24.15
C GLU A 536 -1.46 30.07 -23.39
N LYS A 537 -0.65 29.23 -22.72
CA LYS A 537 -1.15 28.11 -21.92
C LYS A 537 -1.68 28.60 -20.58
N VAL A 538 -2.93 28.28 -20.28
CA VAL A 538 -3.58 28.58 -19.01
C VAL A 538 -3.73 27.29 -18.20
N TYR A 539 -3.27 27.30 -16.95
CA TYR A 539 -3.36 26.19 -16.01
C TYR A 539 -4.06 26.63 -14.72
N VAL A 540 -4.39 25.67 -13.85
CA VAL A 540 -5.15 25.92 -12.60
C VAL A 540 -4.44 26.89 -11.66
N GLN A 541 -3.11 26.83 -11.56
CA GLN A 541 -2.32 27.77 -10.75
C GLN A 541 -2.43 29.22 -11.24
N HIS A 542 -2.60 29.44 -12.55
CA HIS A 542 -2.84 30.79 -13.06
C HIS A 542 -4.22 31.31 -12.61
N ARG A 543 -5.24 30.45 -12.57
CA ARG A 543 -6.57 30.79 -12.05
C ARG A 543 -6.56 31.04 -10.55
N MET A 544 -5.77 30.30 -9.80
CA MET A 544 -5.55 30.56 -8.37
C MET A 544 -4.93 31.94 -8.16
N GLN A 545 -3.90 32.30 -8.93
CA GLN A 545 -3.25 33.62 -8.85
C GLN A 545 -4.18 34.76 -9.26
N GLU A 546 -4.99 34.59 -10.32
CA GLU A 546 -6.00 35.57 -10.74
C GLU A 546 -7.02 35.85 -9.62
N ASN A 547 -7.30 34.86 -8.78
CA ASN A 547 -8.24 34.92 -7.67
C ASN A 547 -7.54 34.98 -6.29
N SER A 548 -6.26 35.36 -6.23
CA SER A 548 -5.40 35.19 -5.05
C SER A 548 -6.00 35.75 -3.76
N LYS A 549 -6.58 36.96 -3.84
CA LYS A 549 -7.15 37.65 -2.69
C LYS A 549 -8.34 36.90 -2.08
N GLU A 550 -9.31 36.49 -2.90
CA GLU A 550 -10.48 35.76 -2.43
C GLU A 550 -10.11 34.34 -1.95
N LEU A 551 -9.15 33.70 -2.64
CA LEU A 551 -8.60 32.42 -2.19
C LEU A 551 -8.01 32.55 -0.78
N PHE A 552 -7.16 33.55 -0.56
CA PHE A 552 -6.59 33.81 0.76
C PHE A 552 -7.65 34.14 1.83
N GLU A 553 -8.69 34.92 1.48
CA GLU A 553 -9.82 35.19 2.38
C GLU A 553 -10.52 33.89 2.83
N TRP A 554 -10.66 32.89 1.96
CA TRP A 554 -11.20 31.58 2.33
C TRP A 554 -10.23 30.78 3.21
N LEU A 555 -8.93 30.86 2.96
CA LEU A 555 -7.92 30.23 3.84
C LEU A 555 -8.04 30.78 5.27
N GLU A 556 -8.20 32.09 5.41
CA GLU A 556 -8.39 32.75 6.71
C GLU A 556 -9.74 32.40 7.38
N GLN A 557 -10.75 32.01 6.60
CA GLN A 557 -12.03 31.49 7.10
C GLN A 557 -11.95 30.01 7.53
N GLY A 558 -10.79 29.39 7.46
CA GLY A 558 -10.61 28.00 7.89
C GLY A 558 -10.84 26.98 6.76
N ALA A 559 -10.84 27.40 5.49
CA ALA A 559 -11.08 26.49 4.37
C ALA A 559 -10.15 25.27 4.37
N ALA A 560 -10.69 24.13 3.96
CA ALA A 560 -9.94 22.93 3.62
C ALA A 560 -9.61 22.92 2.13
N VAL A 561 -8.34 22.69 1.79
CA VAL A 561 -7.79 22.69 0.44
C VAL A 561 -7.44 21.28 0.04
N TYR A 562 -7.84 20.89 -1.18
CA TYR A 562 -7.63 19.57 -1.73
C TYR A 562 -6.99 19.68 -3.11
N VAL A 563 -5.96 18.88 -3.36
CA VAL A 563 -5.29 18.80 -4.66
C VAL A 563 -5.30 17.35 -5.14
N CYS A 564 -5.75 17.11 -6.37
CA CYS A 564 -5.74 15.79 -6.97
C CYS A 564 -5.29 15.83 -8.44
N GLY A 565 -4.50 14.84 -8.86
CA GLY A 565 -3.99 14.70 -10.23
C GLY A 565 -2.47 14.47 -10.30
N ASP A 566 -1.83 15.01 -11.34
CA ASP A 566 -0.40 14.79 -11.65
C ASP A 566 0.52 15.20 -10.49
N GLU A 567 1.20 14.21 -9.89
CA GLU A 567 2.16 14.41 -8.79
C GLU A 567 3.40 15.19 -9.27
N LYS A 568 3.90 14.89 -10.47
CA LYS A 568 5.23 15.31 -10.91
C LYS A 568 5.36 16.81 -11.18
N ASN A 569 4.33 17.44 -11.73
CA ASN A 569 4.39 18.85 -12.12
C ASN A 569 3.26 19.64 -11.46
N MET A 570 2.01 19.20 -11.65
CA MET A 570 0.84 19.98 -11.24
C MET A 570 0.78 20.20 -9.72
N ALA A 571 0.99 19.14 -8.94
CA ALA A 571 0.94 19.23 -7.48
C ALA A 571 2.01 20.20 -6.92
N HIS A 572 3.21 20.17 -7.49
CA HIS A 572 4.31 21.07 -7.11
C HIS A 572 4.01 22.53 -7.48
N ASP A 573 3.50 22.79 -8.69
CA ASP A 573 3.15 24.14 -9.15
C ASP A 573 2.01 24.73 -8.30
N VAL A 574 1.00 23.93 -7.97
CA VAL A 574 -0.12 24.34 -7.11
C VAL A 574 0.36 24.62 -5.68
N HIS A 575 1.25 23.78 -5.13
CA HIS A 575 1.79 23.98 -3.79
C HIS A 575 2.59 25.29 -3.69
N ASN A 576 3.49 25.55 -4.65
CA ASN A 576 4.24 26.79 -4.68
C ASN A 576 3.33 28.01 -4.87
N THR A 577 2.31 27.88 -5.71
CA THR A 577 1.31 28.94 -5.92
C THR A 577 0.55 29.25 -4.64
N LEU A 578 0.21 28.26 -3.83
CA LEU A 578 -0.44 28.47 -2.54
C LEU A 578 0.47 29.26 -1.60
N ILE A 579 1.77 28.93 -1.54
CA ILE A 579 2.76 29.66 -0.74
C ILE A 579 2.88 31.11 -1.24
N ASP A 580 2.97 31.32 -2.56
CA ASP A 580 3.05 32.66 -3.17
C ASP A 580 1.83 33.52 -2.83
N ILE A 581 0.62 32.92 -2.83
CA ILE A 581 -0.62 33.59 -2.46
C ILE A 581 -0.61 34.00 -0.98
N VAL A 582 -0.21 33.09 -0.09
CA VAL A 582 -0.11 33.37 1.36
C VAL A 582 0.94 34.45 1.64
N GLU A 583 2.09 34.38 0.99
CA GLU A 583 3.17 35.38 1.09
C GLU A 583 2.64 36.77 0.71
N LYS A 584 2.02 36.88 -0.47
CA LYS A 584 1.55 38.13 -1.04
C LYS A 584 0.35 38.70 -0.29
N GLU A 585 -0.72 37.93 -0.13
CA GLU A 585 -2.00 38.42 0.40
C GLU A 585 -1.99 38.45 1.93
N GLY A 586 -1.22 37.57 2.57
CA GLY A 586 -0.98 37.57 4.02
C GLY A 586 0.07 38.57 4.49
N SER A 587 0.79 39.23 3.56
CA SER A 587 1.92 40.13 3.87
C SER A 587 2.97 39.47 4.78
N MET A 588 3.25 38.19 4.51
CA MET A 588 4.18 37.35 5.26
C MET A 588 5.53 37.26 4.54
N SER A 589 6.62 36.92 5.25
CA SER A 589 7.85 36.48 4.57
C SER A 589 7.66 35.11 3.93
N ARG A 590 8.53 34.74 2.99
CA ARG A 590 8.51 33.42 2.36
C ARG A 590 8.52 32.28 3.40
N GLU A 591 9.39 32.38 4.41
CA GLU A 591 9.51 31.36 5.46
C GLU A 591 8.24 31.26 6.32
N GLN A 592 7.57 32.39 6.55
CA GLN A 592 6.29 32.42 7.28
C GLN A 592 5.17 31.80 6.44
N ALA A 593 5.14 32.04 5.13
CA ALA A 593 4.15 31.45 4.22
C ALA A 593 4.34 29.93 4.08
N GLU A 594 5.59 29.47 3.97
CA GLU A 594 5.92 28.03 3.98
C GLU A 594 5.48 27.37 5.28
N GLN A 595 5.75 28.01 6.43
CA GLN A 595 5.28 27.51 7.72
C GLN A 595 3.74 27.50 7.81
N TYR A 596 3.05 28.51 7.28
CA TYR A 596 1.58 28.57 7.25
C TYR A 596 1.00 27.37 6.49
N VAL A 597 1.53 27.07 5.31
CA VAL A 597 1.06 25.94 4.49
C VAL A 597 1.41 24.60 5.17
N ALA A 598 2.59 24.48 5.79
CA ALA A 598 2.95 23.30 6.59
C ALA A 598 2.01 23.10 7.79
N ASP A 599 1.62 24.17 8.47
CA ASP A 599 0.65 24.14 9.57
C ASP A 599 -0.73 23.70 9.06
N MET A 600 -1.15 24.14 7.87
CA MET A 600 -2.39 23.66 7.25
C MET A 600 -2.37 22.15 6.98
N GLN A 601 -1.24 21.59 6.53
CA GLN A 601 -1.10 20.13 6.34
C GLN A 601 -1.21 19.39 7.67
N GLN A 602 -0.53 19.88 8.72
CA GLN A 602 -0.62 19.30 10.07
C GLN A 602 -2.04 19.36 10.63
N GLN A 603 -2.79 20.41 10.32
CA GLN A 603 -4.19 20.60 10.71
C GLN A 603 -5.18 19.81 9.83
N LYS A 604 -4.69 19.02 8.85
CA LYS A 604 -5.50 18.33 7.84
C LYS A 604 -6.39 19.28 7.00
N ARG A 605 -6.00 20.56 6.91
CA ARG A 605 -6.65 21.59 6.09
C ARG A 605 -6.04 21.70 4.70
N TYR A 606 -4.92 21.04 4.41
CA TYR A 606 -4.38 20.91 3.08
C TYR A 606 -4.05 19.43 2.81
N GLN A 607 -4.82 18.80 1.93
CA GLN A 607 -4.78 17.36 1.64
C GLN A 607 -4.50 17.11 0.16
N ARG A 608 -3.77 16.03 -0.15
CA ARG A 608 -3.31 15.72 -1.52
C ARG A 608 -3.57 14.25 -1.86
N ASP A 609 -4.19 14.02 -3.01
CA ASP A 609 -4.37 12.70 -3.65
C ASP A 609 -3.75 12.75 -5.05
N VAL A 610 -2.43 12.62 -5.10
CA VAL A 610 -1.62 12.83 -6.31
C VAL A 610 -0.89 11.55 -6.69
N TYR A 611 -0.74 11.32 -8.00
CA TYR A 611 -0.23 10.08 -8.58
C TYR A 611 0.47 10.26 -9.93
#